data_AF-A0A9P5APD4-F1
#
_entry.id   AF-A0A9P5APD4-F1
#
_cell.length_a   1.000
_cell.length_b   1.000
_cell.length_c   1.000
_cell.angle_alpha   90.00
_cell.angle_beta   90.00
_cell.angle_gamma   90.00
#
_symmetry.space_group_name_H-M   'P 1'
#
loop_
_entity.id
_entity.type
_entity.pdbx_description
1 polymer ?
#
loop_
_entity_poly.entity_id
_entity_poly.type
_entity_poly.pdbx_seq_one_letter_code
_entity_poly.pdbx_strand_id
1 'polypeptide(L)'
;MNGHLEALCTTAELYETGVYSDLTVTCGDDVYCVHKNIIWPRSSFFKAACDGRFNVCHHVQISLPDDEPEAVRMMMRYFYYLNLAPPKDSTSRDPKPLKPSPDLCLLVKVYALGEKYDIPGLKETARKKFEELALYLSSNSNLQDAAQEAYT
;
A
#
# COMPACT_ATOMS: atom_id res chain seq x y z
N MET A 1 23.07 -14.26 1.38
CA MET A 1 22.07 -13.30 0.87
C MET A 1 20.64 -13.88 0.85
N ASN A 2 20.32 -14.94 1.62
CA ASN A 2 18.98 -15.57 1.61
C ASN A 2 18.06 -15.10 2.74
N GLY A 3 18.63 -14.62 3.87
CA GLY A 3 17.83 -14.25 5.03
C GLY A 3 16.87 -13.08 4.82
N HIS A 4 17.12 -12.20 3.84
CA HIS A 4 16.20 -11.09 3.54
C HIS A 4 14.94 -11.56 2.80
N LEU A 5 15.06 -12.54 1.90
CA LEU A 5 13.88 -13.12 1.22
C LEU A 5 13.06 -13.98 2.17
N GLU A 6 13.71 -14.78 3.02
CA GLU A 6 13.01 -15.60 4.02
C GLU A 6 12.20 -14.73 4.99
N ALA A 7 12.77 -13.63 5.47
CA ALA A 7 12.07 -12.70 6.36
C ALA A 7 10.83 -12.06 5.70
N LEU A 8 10.90 -11.75 4.39
CA LEU A 8 9.78 -11.18 3.65
C LEU A 8 8.63 -12.19 3.44
N CYS A 9 8.96 -13.46 3.15
CA CYS A 9 7.97 -14.54 3.07
C CYS A 9 7.22 -14.71 4.39
N THR A 10 7.93 -14.74 5.52
CA THR A 10 7.29 -14.85 6.85
C THR A 10 6.37 -13.67 7.15
N THR A 11 6.74 -12.44 6.76
CA THR A 11 5.84 -11.29 6.95
C THR A 11 4.59 -11.35 6.07
N ALA A 12 4.68 -11.90 4.86
CA ALA A 12 3.52 -12.07 3.98
C ALA A 12 2.47 -13.01 4.61
N GLU A 13 2.91 -14.14 5.16
CA GLU A 13 2.02 -15.10 5.84
C GLU A 13 1.30 -14.48 7.05
N LEU A 14 2.01 -13.63 7.82
CA LEU A 14 1.41 -12.91 8.94
C LEU A 14 0.31 -11.93 8.48
N TYR A 15 0.50 -11.26 7.34
CA TYR A 15 -0.51 -10.36 6.79
C TYR A 15 -1.76 -11.11 6.31
N GLU A 16 -1.57 -12.24 5.63
CA GLU A 16 -2.67 -13.03 5.06
C GLU A 16 -3.49 -13.75 6.13
N THR A 17 -2.84 -14.25 7.17
CA THR A 17 -3.49 -15.01 8.23
C THR A 17 -3.98 -14.15 9.40
N GLY A 18 -3.32 -13.02 9.67
CA GLY A 18 -3.61 -12.14 10.80
C GLY A 18 -3.29 -12.75 12.17
N VAL A 19 -2.61 -13.90 12.22
CA VAL A 19 -2.29 -14.58 13.49
C VAL A 19 -1.28 -13.76 14.27
N TYR A 20 -1.55 -13.53 15.56
CA TYR A 20 -0.80 -12.64 16.46
C TYR A 20 -0.94 -11.14 16.16
N SER A 21 -1.93 -10.75 15.36
CA SER A 21 -2.28 -9.34 15.21
C SER A 21 -2.71 -8.73 16.55
N ASP A 22 -2.25 -7.51 16.79
CA ASP A 22 -2.46 -6.73 18.01
C ASP A 22 -2.95 -5.31 17.71
N LEU A 23 -3.20 -5.02 16.43
CA LEU A 23 -3.72 -3.77 15.89
C LEU A 23 -4.75 -4.08 14.80
N THR A 24 -5.92 -3.45 14.87
CA THR A 24 -6.90 -3.46 13.78
C THR A 24 -6.97 -2.08 13.15
N VAL A 25 -6.82 -2.02 11.82
CA VAL A 25 -7.09 -0.80 11.05
C VAL A 25 -8.34 -1.00 10.20
N THR A 26 -9.20 0.01 10.15
CA THR A 26 -10.45 -0.02 9.39
C THR A 26 -10.49 1.15 8.40
N CYS A 27 -11.00 0.91 7.20
CA CYS A 27 -11.20 1.94 6.17
C CYS A 27 -12.44 1.58 5.34
N GLY A 28 -13.54 2.32 5.53
CA GLY A 28 -14.85 1.91 5.00
C GLY A 28 -15.23 0.52 5.50
N ASP A 29 -15.53 -0.39 4.57
CA ASP A 29 -15.87 -1.79 4.85
C ASP A 29 -14.64 -2.71 4.99
N ASP A 30 -13.44 -2.23 4.65
CA ASP A 30 -12.22 -3.03 4.74
C ASP A 30 -11.67 -3.04 6.18
N VAL A 31 -11.39 -4.23 6.69
CA VAL A 31 -10.83 -4.48 8.03
C VAL A 31 -9.48 -5.20 7.90
N TYR A 32 -8.46 -4.66 8.56
CA TYR A 32 -7.09 -5.14 8.49
C TYR A 32 -6.58 -5.52 9.88
N CYS A 33 -6.37 -6.81 10.11
CA CYS A 33 -5.73 -7.33 11.33
C CYS A 33 -4.21 -7.32 11.15
N VAL A 34 -3.54 -6.33 11.70
CA VAL A 34 -2.11 -6.04 11.47
C VAL A 34 -1.30 -6.04 12.77
N HIS A 35 0.01 -5.88 12.65
CA HIS A 35 0.96 -6.10 13.73
C HIS A 35 1.74 -4.83 14.06
N LYS A 36 1.65 -4.36 15.30
CA LYS A 36 2.32 -3.15 15.80
C LYS A 36 3.82 -3.18 15.55
N ASN A 37 4.48 -4.33 15.78
CA ASN A 37 5.92 -4.49 15.58
C ASN A 37 6.37 -4.32 14.12
N ILE A 38 5.45 -4.45 13.15
CA ILE A 38 5.71 -4.23 11.72
C ILE A 38 5.37 -2.79 11.33
N ILE A 39 4.24 -2.27 11.82
CA ILE A 39 3.72 -0.95 11.46
C ILE A 39 4.51 0.19 12.13
N TRP A 40 4.76 0.12 13.44
CA TRP A 40 5.35 1.22 14.22
C TRP A 40 6.75 1.66 13.78
N PRO A 41 7.69 0.75 13.44
CA PRO A 41 9.00 1.17 12.95
C PRO A 41 8.94 1.89 11.60
N ARG A 42 7.82 1.75 10.88
CA ARG A 42 7.61 2.28 9.53
C ARG A 42 6.71 3.52 9.49
N SER A 43 6.03 3.84 10.60
CA SER A 43 5.18 5.02 10.73
C SER A 43 5.20 5.59 12.14
N SER A 44 5.70 6.81 12.27
CA SER A 44 5.66 7.52 13.55
C SER A 44 4.23 7.89 13.94
N PHE A 45 3.35 8.14 12.97
CA PHE A 45 1.94 8.40 13.20
C PHE A 45 1.25 7.21 13.87
N PHE A 46 1.37 6.01 13.29
CA PHE A 46 0.72 4.82 13.85
C PHE A 46 1.29 4.45 15.23
N LYS A 47 2.59 4.71 15.46
CA LYS A 47 3.20 4.59 16.77
C LYS A 47 2.57 5.57 17.77
N ALA A 48 2.54 6.86 17.44
CA ALA A 48 1.99 7.90 18.31
C ALA A 48 0.49 7.73 18.58
N ALA A 49 -0.27 7.25 17.59
CA ALA A 49 -1.69 6.94 17.73
C ALA A 49 -1.95 5.81 18.74
N CYS A 50 -0.99 4.88 18.90
CA CYS A 50 -1.07 3.81 19.87
C CYS A 50 -0.57 4.21 21.27
N ASP A 51 0.38 5.15 21.36
CA ASP A 51 1.00 5.64 22.62
C ASP A 51 0.15 6.70 23.37
N GLY A 52 -1.06 6.99 22.89
CA GLY A 52 -1.99 7.94 23.51
C GLY A 52 -2.43 7.55 24.94
N ARG A 53 -2.77 8.57 25.75
CA ARG A 53 -3.01 8.51 27.22
C ARG A 53 -4.12 7.56 27.71
N PHE A 54 -4.79 6.81 26.84
CA PHE A 54 -5.97 5.99 27.19
C PHE A 54 -5.92 4.54 26.68
N ASN A 55 -4.75 4.02 26.31
CA ASN A 55 -4.66 2.63 25.86
C ASN A 55 -4.45 1.65 27.02
N VAL A 56 -5.55 1.36 27.74
CA VAL A 56 -5.60 0.24 28.71
C VAL A 56 -5.81 -1.11 27.99
N CYS A 57 -6.01 -1.08 26.66
CA CYS A 57 -6.33 -2.26 25.87
C CYS A 57 -5.08 -2.81 25.17
N HIS A 58 -4.85 -4.13 25.29
CA HIS A 58 -3.82 -4.83 24.53
C HIS A 58 -4.06 -4.77 23.01
N HIS A 59 -5.32 -4.59 22.60
CA HIS A 59 -5.75 -4.47 21.21
C HIS A 59 -6.13 -3.02 20.88
N VAL A 60 -5.51 -2.46 19.85
CA VAL A 60 -5.75 -1.06 19.43
C VAL A 60 -6.53 -1.07 18.13
N GLN A 61 -7.50 -0.16 17.99
CA GLN A 61 -8.25 0.02 16.75
C GLN A 61 -8.04 1.44 16.21
N ILE A 62 -7.70 1.54 14.93
CA ILE A 62 -7.53 2.81 14.21
C ILE A 62 -8.50 2.82 13.04
N SER A 63 -9.24 3.93 12.88
CA SER A 63 -10.20 4.11 11.79
C SER A 63 -9.75 5.22 10.85
N LEU A 64 -9.77 4.93 9.55
CA LEU A 64 -9.36 5.82 8.47
C LEU A 64 -10.55 6.11 7.52
N PRO A 65 -11.62 6.78 8.00
CA PRO A 65 -12.86 6.93 7.24
C PRO A 65 -12.75 7.89 6.04
N ASP A 66 -11.84 8.87 6.11
CA ASP A 66 -11.70 9.92 5.09
C ASP A 66 -10.74 9.53 3.95
N ASP A 67 -10.12 8.35 4.03
CA ASP A 67 -9.13 7.90 3.05
C ASP A 67 -9.73 6.96 2.01
N GLU A 68 -9.12 6.97 0.82
CA GLU A 68 -9.53 6.09 -0.28
C GLU A 68 -9.22 4.61 0.05
N PRO A 69 -10.21 3.71 0.06
CA PRO A 69 -10.01 2.31 0.45
C PRO A 69 -8.93 1.57 -0.35
N GLU A 70 -8.85 1.80 -1.66
CA GLU A 70 -7.83 1.15 -2.50
C GLU A 70 -6.42 1.66 -2.18
N ALA A 71 -6.26 2.96 -1.86
CA ALA A 71 -4.98 3.51 -1.48
C ALA A 71 -4.54 2.99 -0.10
N VAL A 72 -5.48 2.88 0.85
CA VAL A 72 -5.22 2.27 2.16
C VAL A 72 -4.84 0.80 2.02
N ARG A 73 -5.50 0.04 1.13
CA ARG A 73 -5.12 -1.34 0.84
C ARG A 73 -3.69 -1.47 0.34
N MET A 74 -3.25 -0.57 -0.54
CA MET A 74 -1.87 -0.53 -1.02
C MET A 74 -0.88 -0.15 0.09
N MET A 75 -1.24 0.80 0.96
CA MET A 75 -0.45 1.14 2.15
C MET A 75 -0.30 -0.06 3.10
N MET A 76 -1.38 -0.80 3.37
CA MET A 76 -1.34 -2.01 4.21
C MET A 76 -0.43 -3.07 3.62
N ARG A 77 -0.54 -3.35 2.32
CA ARG A 77 0.37 -4.26 1.62
C ARG A 77 1.82 -3.80 1.71
N TYR A 78 2.08 -2.51 1.52
CA TYR A 78 3.44 -1.97 1.61
C TYR A 78 4.09 -2.27 2.96
N PHE A 79 3.34 -2.20 4.06
CA PHE A 79 3.85 -2.54 5.38
C PHE A 79 4.31 -4.00 5.54
N TYR A 80 4.00 -4.91 4.62
CA TYR A 80 4.46 -6.30 4.70
C TYR A 80 5.40 -6.65 3.56
N TYR A 81 5.05 -6.26 2.33
CA TYR A 81 5.81 -6.61 1.14
C TYR A 81 6.90 -5.59 0.75
N LEU A 82 6.90 -4.40 1.38
CA LEU A 82 7.77 -3.26 1.00
C LEU A 82 7.68 -2.88 -0.49
N ASN A 83 6.59 -3.28 -1.14
CA ASN A 83 6.35 -3.09 -2.56
C ASN A 83 4.86 -2.81 -2.78
N LEU A 84 4.58 -2.01 -3.81
CA LEU A 84 3.22 -1.68 -4.26
C LEU A 84 2.72 -2.64 -5.34
N ALA A 85 3.61 -3.44 -5.94
CA ALA A 85 3.24 -4.48 -6.89
C ALA A 85 2.73 -5.72 -6.16
N PRO A 86 1.65 -6.37 -6.64
CA PRO A 86 1.29 -7.68 -6.15
C PRO A 86 2.45 -8.67 -6.40
N PRO A 87 2.69 -9.63 -5.48
CA PRO A 87 3.61 -10.74 -5.74
C PRO A 87 3.23 -11.43 -7.05
N LYS A 88 4.21 -11.67 -7.92
CA LYS A 88 3.96 -12.23 -9.26
C LYS A 88 3.42 -13.66 -9.25
N ASP A 89 3.46 -14.33 -8.10
CA ASP A 89 3.17 -15.76 -7.94
C ASP A 89 1.82 -16.06 -7.27
N SER A 90 0.94 -15.07 -7.08
CA SER A 90 -0.40 -15.35 -6.54
C SER A 90 -1.30 -16.00 -7.60
N THR A 91 -1.12 -17.29 -7.79
CA THR A 91 -2.12 -18.24 -8.29
C THR A 91 -3.25 -18.35 -7.26
N SER A 92 -4.00 -17.27 -7.02
CA SER A 92 -5.13 -17.28 -6.08
C SER A 92 -6.46 -17.28 -6.83
N ARG A 93 -7.29 -18.25 -6.46
CA ARG A 93 -8.61 -18.62 -6.97
C ARG A 93 -9.68 -17.59 -6.57
N ASP A 94 -9.52 -16.33 -6.97
CA ASP A 94 -10.57 -15.32 -6.86
C ASP A 94 -10.94 -14.81 -8.28
N PRO A 95 -12.22 -14.91 -8.70
CA PRO A 95 -12.67 -14.40 -9.99
C PRO A 95 -12.89 -12.87 -9.97
N LYS A 96 -12.07 -12.13 -9.22
CA LYS A 96 -12.07 -10.66 -9.26
C LYS A 96 -11.01 -10.25 -10.27
N PRO A 97 -11.39 -9.61 -11.40
CA PRO A 97 -10.43 -9.30 -12.44
C PRO A 97 -9.28 -8.50 -11.84
N LEU A 98 -8.05 -9.00 -12.03
CA LEU A 98 -6.83 -8.28 -11.71
C LEU A 98 -7.00 -6.89 -12.32
N LYS A 99 -7.20 -5.87 -11.48
CA LYS A 99 -7.14 -4.50 -11.95
C LYS A 99 -5.78 -4.31 -12.64
N PRO A 100 -5.73 -3.62 -13.79
CA PRO A 100 -4.45 -3.19 -14.35
C PRO A 100 -3.66 -2.44 -13.28
N SER A 101 -2.34 -2.43 -13.42
CA SER A 101 -1.39 -1.65 -12.61
C SER A 101 -2.03 -0.35 -12.08
N PRO A 102 -1.81 0.02 -10.81
CA PRO A 102 -2.43 1.20 -10.22
C PRO A 102 -2.29 2.39 -11.16
N ASP A 103 -3.40 3.08 -11.47
CA ASP A 103 -3.34 4.27 -12.30
C ASP A 103 -2.54 5.39 -11.61
N LEU A 104 -2.14 6.39 -12.38
CA LEU A 104 -1.35 7.52 -11.87
C LEU A 104 -2.05 8.24 -10.70
N CYS A 105 -3.39 8.32 -10.73
CA CYS A 105 -4.18 8.95 -9.67
C CYS A 105 -4.10 8.15 -8.35
N LEU A 106 -4.18 6.83 -8.42
CA LEU A 106 -4.05 5.96 -7.25
C LEU A 106 -2.65 6.06 -6.64
N LEU A 107 -1.60 6.14 -7.46
CA LEU A 107 -0.23 6.34 -6.97
C LEU A 107 -0.05 7.70 -6.27
N VAL A 108 -0.68 8.76 -6.77
CA VAL A 108 -0.71 10.07 -6.09
C VAL A 108 -1.44 9.97 -4.74
N LYS A 109 -2.57 9.26 -4.68
CA LYS A 109 -3.28 9.03 -3.41
C LYS A 109 -2.41 8.26 -2.42
N VAL A 110 -1.72 7.20 -2.86
CA VAL A 110 -0.78 6.43 -2.01
C VAL A 110 0.39 7.29 -1.54
N TYR A 111 0.93 8.16 -2.39
CA TYR A 111 1.95 9.14 -1.98
C TYR A 111 1.41 10.07 -0.89
N ALA A 112 0.20 10.60 -1.06
CA ALA A 112 -0.43 11.47 -0.07
C ALA A 112 -0.66 10.75 1.27
N LEU A 113 -1.03 9.46 1.26
CA LEU A 113 -1.10 8.66 2.50
C LEU A 113 0.27 8.51 3.16
N GLY A 114 1.34 8.32 2.37
CA GLY A 114 2.70 8.25 2.86
C GLY A 114 3.15 9.56 3.53
N GLU A 115 2.68 10.71 3.06
CA GLU A 115 2.87 12.00 3.74
C GLU A 115 2.02 12.07 5.03
N LYS A 116 0.72 11.80 4.91
CA LYS A 116 -0.28 11.93 5.99
C LYS A 116 0.08 11.08 7.20
N TYR A 117 0.55 9.86 6.96
CA TYR A 117 0.84 8.87 8.00
C TYR A 117 2.34 8.74 8.30
N ASP A 118 3.17 9.65 7.81
CA ASP A 118 4.61 9.65 7.97
C ASP A 118 5.24 8.28 7.70
N ILE A 119 5.10 7.83 6.45
CA ILE A 119 5.65 6.57 5.93
C ILE A 119 6.63 6.91 4.79
N PRO A 120 7.88 7.34 5.09
CA PRO A 120 8.81 7.83 4.06
C PRO A 120 9.08 6.82 2.95
N GLY A 121 9.18 5.54 3.30
CA GLY A 121 9.38 4.48 2.32
C GLY A 121 8.21 4.35 1.34
N LEU A 122 6.97 4.51 1.80
CA LEU A 122 5.77 4.41 0.95
C LEU A 122 5.74 5.55 -0.07
N LYS A 123 6.07 6.78 0.37
CA LYS A 123 6.17 7.95 -0.52
C LYS A 123 7.15 7.69 -1.65
N GLU A 124 8.35 7.22 -1.29
CA GLU A 124 9.41 6.98 -2.27
C GLU A 124 9.03 5.85 -3.25
N THR A 125 8.43 4.77 -2.76
CA THR A 125 7.94 3.69 -3.63
C THR A 125 6.81 4.15 -4.55
N ALA A 126 5.86 4.95 -4.05
CA ALA A 126 4.78 5.51 -4.86
C ALA A 126 5.31 6.44 -5.95
N ARG A 127 6.26 7.32 -5.61
CA ARG A 127 6.92 8.23 -6.55
C ARG A 127 7.63 7.47 -7.68
N LYS A 128 8.46 6.47 -7.35
CA LYS A 128 9.16 5.66 -8.37
C LYS A 128 8.18 4.95 -9.30
N LYS A 129 7.13 4.36 -8.75
CA LYS A 129 6.11 3.68 -9.56
C LYS A 129 5.32 4.65 -10.45
N PHE A 130 5.08 5.86 -9.97
CA PHE A 130 4.45 6.91 -10.76
C PHE A 130 5.34 7.31 -11.94
N GLU A 131 6.63 7.56 -11.70
CA GLU A 131 7.60 7.91 -12.74
C GLU A 131 7.71 6.80 -13.81
N GLU A 132 7.83 5.54 -13.38
CA GLU A 132 7.86 4.38 -14.28
C GLU A 132 6.60 4.31 -15.16
N LEU A 133 5.42 4.45 -14.56
CA LEU A 133 4.15 4.38 -15.28
C LEU A 133 3.93 5.60 -16.19
N ALA A 134 4.33 6.79 -15.76
CA ALA A 134 4.24 8.01 -16.55
C ALA A 134 5.12 7.94 -17.81
N LEU A 135 6.36 7.44 -17.66
CA LEU A 135 7.27 7.21 -18.79
C LEU A 135 6.75 6.13 -19.74
N TYR A 136 6.20 5.05 -19.19
CA TYR A 136 5.58 4.01 -20.00
C TYR A 136 4.41 4.58 -20.80
N LEU A 137 3.52 5.34 -20.17
CA LEU A 137 2.38 5.95 -20.86
C LEU A 137 2.82 6.99 -21.89
N SER A 138 3.80 7.84 -21.60
CA SER A 138 4.30 8.81 -22.59
C SER A 138 4.97 8.15 -23.79
N SER A 139 5.55 6.96 -23.60
CA SER A 139 6.22 6.22 -24.66
C SER A 139 5.26 5.36 -25.50
N ASN A 140 4.16 4.90 -24.89
CA ASN A 140 3.16 4.06 -25.57
C ASN A 140 1.91 4.82 -26.01
N SER A 141 1.74 6.07 -25.55
CA SER A 141 0.75 6.94 -26.13
C SER A 141 1.22 7.30 -27.53
N ASN A 142 0.39 7.03 -28.53
CA ASN A 142 0.49 7.63 -29.86
C ASN A 142 0.17 9.13 -29.80
N LEU A 143 0.72 9.87 -28.82
CA LEU A 143 0.57 11.32 -28.69
C LEU A 143 1.00 12.01 -29.99
N GLN A 144 2.01 11.46 -30.68
CA GLN A 144 2.40 11.92 -32.00
C GLN A 144 1.32 11.65 -33.06
N ASP A 145 0.75 10.44 -33.15
CA ASP A 145 -0.27 10.15 -34.16
C ASP A 145 -1.57 10.90 -33.88
N ALA A 146 -1.99 11.01 -32.63
CA ALA A 146 -3.18 11.77 -32.22
C ALA A 146 -3.01 13.28 -32.46
N ALA A 147 -1.80 13.82 -32.26
CA ALA A 147 -1.49 15.20 -32.60
C ALA A 147 -1.50 15.41 -34.13
N GLN A 148 -1.00 14.44 -34.90
CA GLN A 148 -1.00 14.51 -36.36
C GLN A 148 -2.44 14.45 -36.93
N GLU A 149 -3.30 13.61 -36.38
CA GLU A 149 -4.71 13.49 -36.78
C GLU A 149 -5.52 14.76 -36.47
N ALA A 150 -5.19 15.49 -35.39
CA ALA A 150 -5.86 16.76 -35.07
C ALA A 150 -5.57 17.90 -36.08
N TYR A 151 -4.52 17.76 -36.89
CA TYR A 151 -4.12 18.76 -37.91
C TYR A 151 -4.35 18.27 -39.36
N THR A 152 -5.05 17.15 -39.56
CA THR A 152 -5.40 16.62 -40.89
C THR A 152 -6.91 16.70 -41.11
#